data_AF-A0A4R2TVL4-F1
#
_entry.id   AF-A0A4R2TVL4-F1
#
_cell.length_a   1.000
_cell.length_b   1.000
_cell.length_c   1.000
_cell.angle_alpha   90.00
_cell.angle_beta   90.00
_cell.angle_gamma   90.00
#
_symmetry.space_group_name_H-M   'P 1'
#
loop_
_entity.id
_entity.type
_entity.pdbx_description
1 polymer ?
#
loop_
_entity_poly.entity_id
_entity_poly.type
_entity_poly.pdbx_seq_one_letter_code
_entity_poly.pdbx_strand_id
1 'polypeptide(L)' 'MKRKNNNNISVNEISPPAHIESLSNGPVGNETKNPACIYAHKKHAVGSKIKNRDGSVTVCTEDGTWQN' A
#
# COMPACT_ATOMS: atom_id res chain seq x y z
N MET A 1 14.24 -0.26 -25.08
CA MET A 1 13.48 -1.14 -24.17
C MET A 1 12.63 -0.30 -23.22
N LYS A 2 11.32 -0.13 -23.48
CA LYS A 2 10.42 0.46 -22.48
C LYS A 2 10.17 -0.59 -21.40
N ARG A 3 10.92 -0.53 -20.30
CA ARG A 3 10.59 -1.29 -19.09
C ARG A 3 9.18 -0.82 -18.68
N LYS A 4 8.17 -1.67 -18.82
CA LYS A 4 6.87 -1.46 -18.19
C LYS A 4 7.17 -1.47 -16.69
N ASN A 5 7.39 -0.30 -16.10
CA ASN A 5 7.58 -0.14 -14.68
C ASN A 5 6.27 -0.59 -14.01
N ASN A 6 6.21 -1.85 -13.60
CA ASN A 6 5.17 -2.40 -12.76
C ASN A 6 5.31 -1.92 -11.30
N ASN A 7 5.97 -0.77 -11.13
CA ASN A 7 6.36 -0.17 -9.87
C ASN A 7 5.28 0.80 -9.37
N ASN A 8 4.08 0.68 -9.91
CA ASN A 8 2.99 1.58 -9.64
C ASN A 8 2.34 1.20 -8.31
N ILE A 9 2.19 2.18 -7.43
CA ILE A 9 1.60 2.00 -6.11
C ILE A 9 0.25 2.71 -6.04
N SER A 10 -0.69 2.07 -5.33
CA SER A 10 -2.05 2.57 -5.11
C SER A 10 -2.31 2.67 -3.61
N VAL A 11 -3.27 3.52 -3.22
CA VAL A 11 -3.79 3.51 -1.85
C VAL A 11 -4.73 2.32 -1.74
N ASN A 12 -4.49 1.46 -0.76
CA ASN A 12 -5.29 0.25 -0.56
C ASN A 12 -5.83 0.18 0.87
N GLU A 13 -6.99 -0.43 0.99
CA GLU A 13 -7.49 -0.97 2.24
C GLU A 13 -7.19 -2.47 2.29
N ILE A 14 -6.60 -2.89 3.39
CA ILE A 14 -6.09 -4.25 3.59
C ILE A 14 -6.83 -4.85 4.79
N SER A 15 -7.45 -6.00 4.59
CA SER A 15 -8.05 -6.80 5.65
C SER A 15 -7.30 -8.13 5.75
N PRO A 16 -6.62 -8.42 6.88
CA PRO A 16 -5.91 -9.68 7.06
C PRO A 16 -6.83 -10.90 6.88
N PRO A 17 -6.35 -11.99 6.24
CA PRO A 17 -4.93 -12.31 6.06
C PRO A 17 -4.29 -11.83 4.75
N ALA A 18 -5.06 -11.45 3.73
CA ALA A 18 -4.52 -11.00 2.43
C ALA A 18 -5.57 -10.31 1.54
N HIS A 19 -6.68 -9.83 2.11
CA HIS A 19 -7.70 -9.14 1.33
C HIS A 19 -7.23 -7.71 1.08
N ILE A 20 -7.13 -7.30 -0.19
CA ILE A 20 -6.60 -5.99 -0.58
C ILE A 20 -7.60 -5.38 -1.54
N GLU A 21 -8.21 -4.28 -1.12
CA GLU A 21 -9.09 -3.46 -1.94
C GLU A 21 -8.38 -2.16 -2.31
N SER A 22 -8.32 -1.85 -3.60
CA SER A 22 -7.78 -0.58 -4.07
C SER A 22 -8.78 0.54 -3.77
N LEU A 23 -8.39 1.50 -2.93
CA LEU A 23 -9.21 2.69 -2.65
C LEU A 23 -9.05 3.77 -3.72
N SER A 24 -7.96 3.73 -4.50
CA SER A 24 -7.73 4.66 -5.59
C SER A 24 -8.17 4.10 -6.94
N ASN A 25 -8.79 4.94 -7.77
CA ASN A 25 -9.19 4.62 -9.17
C ASN A 25 -8.01 4.35 -10.11
N GLY A 26 -6.77 4.42 -9.61
CA GLY A 26 -5.54 4.25 -10.36
C GLY A 26 -4.32 4.34 -9.46
N PRO A 27 -3.12 4.16 -10.02
CA PRO A 27 -1.88 4.30 -9.26
C PRO A 27 -1.66 5.76 -8.86
N VAL A 28 -1.44 5.97 -7.57
CA VAL A 28 -1.17 7.30 -6.99
C VAL A 28 0.31 7.67 -7.09
N GLY A 29 1.17 6.75 -7.50
CA GLY A 29 2.59 7.02 -7.64
C GLY A 29 3.42 5.83 -8.07
N ASN A 30 4.74 5.95 -7.89
CA ASN A 30 5.70 4.91 -8.23
C ASN A 30 6.64 4.62 -7.05
N GLU A 31 6.80 3.35 -6.67
CA GLU A 31 7.63 2.90 -5.53
C GLU A 31 9.12 3.19 -5.67
N THR A 32 9.59 3.56 -6.87
CA THR A 32 11.00 3.95 -7.10
C THR A 32 11.27 5.39 -6.66
N LYS A 33 10.21 6.20 -6.59
CA LYS A 33 10.28 7.64 -6.25
C LYS A 33 9.55 7.99 -4.96
N ASN A 34 8.55 7.18 -4.59
CA ASN A 34 7.71 7.41 -3.43
C ASN A 34 7.89 6.28 -2.42
N PRO A 35 7.91 6.59 -1.12
CA PRO A 35 7.87 5.59 -0.06
C PRO A 35 6.62 4.71 -0.21
N ALA A 36 6.78 3.42 0.07
CA ALA A 36 5.72 2.43 -0.06
C ALA A 36 5.91 1.36 1.01
N CYS A 37 4.80 0.91 1.60
CA CYS A 37 4.82 -0.14 2.60
C CYS A 37 4.53 -1.49 1.95
N ILE A 38 5.22 -2.54 2.41
CA ILE A 38 5.05 -3.90 1.88
C ILE A 38 4.07 -4.67 2.77
N TYR A 39 3.08 -5.30 2.17
CA TYR A 39 2.17 -6.22 2.85
C TYR A 39 1.70 -7.32 1.87
N ALA A 40 1.61 -8.57 2.34
CA ALA A 40 1.22 -9.72 1.51
C ALA A 40 1.97 -9.80 0.16
N HIS A 41 3.29 -9.53 0.18
CA HIS A 41 4.17 -9.45 -1.00
C HIS A 41 3.79 -8.38 -2.04
N LYS A 42 2.89 -7.45 -1.72
CA LYS A 42 2.52 -6.30 -2.54
C LYS A 42 3.01 -4.99 -1.91
N LYS A 43 3.22 -3.98 -2.75
CA LYS A 43 3.61 -2.63 -2.33
C LYS A 43 2.38 -1.73 -2.31
N HIS A 44 2.26 -0.95 -1.25
CA HIS A 44 1.12 -0.11 -0.95
C HIS A 44 1.59 1.33 -0.80
N ALA A 45 0.86 2.27 -1.40
CA ALA A 45 1.20 3.68 -1.27
C ALA A 45 0.94 4.18 0.15
N VAL A 46 1.64 5.26 0.52
CA VAL A 46 1.35 6.05 1.74
C VAL A 46 -0.14 6.35 1.83
N GLY A 47 -0.70 6.23 3.04
CA GLY A 47 -2.13 6.37 3.31
C GLY A 47 -2.93 5.08 3.16
N SER A 48 -2.32 3.99 2.68
CA SER A 48 -2.94 2.65 2.73
C SER A 48 -3.19 2.23 4.18
N LYS A 49 -4.22 1.42 4.42
CA LYS A 49 -4.66 1.06 5.77
C LYS A 49 -4.82 -0.45 5.90
N ILE A 50 -4.36 -1.03 6.99
CA ILE A 50 -4.62 -2.40 7.41
C ILE A 50 -5.64 -2.36 8.53
N LYS A 51 -6.84 -2.89 8.30
CA LYS A 51 -7.87 -3.09 9.33
C LYS A 51 -7.61 -4.43 10.00
N ASN A 52 -7.00 -4.40 11.18
CA ASN A 52 -6.72 -5.61 11.96
C ASN A 52 -8.02 -6.19 12.54
N ARG A 53 -7.99 -7.47 12.90
CA ARG A 53 -9.16 -8.19 13.42
C ARG A 53 -9.63 -7.70 14.79
N ASP A 54 -8.74 -7.06 15.53
CA ASP A 54 -9.03 -6.42 16.82
C ASP A 54 -9.69 -5.03 16.68
N GLY A 55 -9.89 -4.56 15.44
CA GLY A 55 -10.44 -3.24 15.14
C GLY A 55 -9.39 -2.12 15.08
N SER A 56 -8.12 -2.41 15.37
CA SER A 56 -7.03 -1.46 15.19
C SER A 56 -6.75 -1.22 13.70
N VAL A 57 -6.24 -0.02 13.37
CA VAL A 57 -5.97 0.37 11.98
C VAL A 57 -4.53 0.81 11.86
N THR A 58 -3.75 0.05 11.10
CA THR A 58 -2.37 0.38 10.81
C THR A 58 -2.28 1.12 9.48
N VAL A 59 -1.65 2.28 9.45
CA VAL A 59 -1.54 3.15 8.28
C VAL A 59 -0.11 3.12 7.74
N CYS A 60 0.02 3.08 6.42
CA CYS A 60 1.31 3.25 5.75
C CYS A 60 1.70 4.73 5.77
N THR A 61 2.81 5.06 6.42
CA THR A 61 3.29 6.43 6.61
C THR A 61 4.37 6.82 5.59
N GLU A 62 4.71 8.11 5.52
CA GLU A 62 5.68 8.68 4.55
C GLU A 62 7.12 8.19 4.78
N ASP A 63 7.41 7.59 5.92
CA ASP A 63 8.66 6.89 6.21
C ASP A 63 8.74 5.50 5.55
N GLY A 64 7.66 5.04 4.90
CA GLY A 64 7.56 3.70 4.31
C GLY A 64 7.35 2.59 5.33
N THR A 65 6.89 2.92 6.53
CA THR A 65 6.58 1.94 7.58
C THR A 65 5.09 1.88 7.90
N TRP A 66 4.67 0.77 8.51
CA TRP A 66 3.31 0.58 9.00
C TRP A 66 3.23 1.05 10.45
N GLN A 67 2.40 2.06 10.73
CA GLN A 67 2.19 2.62 12.08
C GLN A 67 0.73 2.49 12.51
N ASN A 68 0.48 2.10 13.75
CA ASN A 68 -0.86 1.84 14.31
C ASN A 68 -1.25 2.91 15.33
#